data_AF-A0A7S1Q3A0-F1
#
_entry.id   AF-A0A7S1Q3A0-F1
#
_cell.length_a   1.000
_cell.length_b   1.000
_cell.length_c   1.000
_cell.angle_alpha   90.00
_cell.angle_beta   90.00
_cell.angle_gamma   90.00
#
_symmetry.space_group_name_H-M   'P 1'
#
loop_
_entity.id
_entity.type
_entity.pdbx_description
1 polymer ?
#
loop_
_entity_poly.entity_id
_entity_poly.type
_entity_poly.pdbx_seq_one_letter_code
_entity_poly.pdbx_strand_id
1 'polypeptide(L)'
;IENVENEVDPMLDPVLDKAIIKKGKNMYINVSDQNMDYKEKFSLYMTSRLPNPHFSPELSAKVTVIDFTVTLKGLEQQLLGRLISMEQKSLEDTLAALEEDVTNNTKSLQLLDKQLLDRLSNSQGNLLEDTELIEVLANTKAKAKEVEGKLREADERKIEINEKREQFRPVATRGSVMYFNMVDMTNVVNPITAQPSGWMYNCSLLQFQEQFDISIRNSEKCQ
;
A
#
# COMPACT_ATOMS: atom_id res chain seq x y z
N ILE A 1 -16.83 -5.87 11.77
CA ILE A 1 -18.17 -5.25 11.82
C ILE A 1 -18.29 -4.35 10.61
N GLU A 2 -19.40 -4.41 9.89
CA GLU A 2 -19.61 -3.62 8.67
C GLU A 2 -20.67 -2.55 8.87
N ASN A 3 -20.60 -1.50 8.05
CA ASN A 3 -21.56 -0.39 8.01
C ASN A 3 -21.68 0.36 9.34
N VAL A 4 -20.55 0.58 10.01
CA VAL A 4 -20.51 1.48 11.17
C VAL A 4 -20.84 2.89 10.68
N GLU A 5 -21.83 3.51 11.32
CA GLU A 5 -22.23 4.90 11.03
C GLU A 5 -21.32 5.88 11.79
N ASN A 6 -21.86 6.91 12.45
CA ASN A 6 -21.06 7.86 13.25
C ASN A 6 -20.79 7.35 14.68
N GLU A 7 -21.53 6.36 15.14
CA GLU A 7 -21.44 5.80 16.49
C GLU A 7 -21.25 4.27 16.43
N VAL A 8 -20.61 3.74 17.46
CA VAL A 8 -20.40 2.30 17.66
C VAL A 8 -21.27 1.86 18.84
N ASP A 9 -21.82 0.66 18.76
CA ASP A 9 -22.62 0.09 19.84
C ASP A 9 -21.82 0.08 21.17
N PRO A 10 -22.33 0.73 22.25
CA PRO A 10 -21.67 0.76 23.56
C PRO A 10 -21.36 -0.61 24.15
N MET A 11 -22.03 -1.67 23.71
CA MET A 11 -21.67 -3.05 24.04
C MET A 11 -20.21 -3.39 23.74
N LEU A 12 -19.59 -2.68 22.78
CA LEU A 12 -18.20 -2.88 22.38
C LEU A 12 -17.21 -2.05 23.19
N ASP A 13 -17.65 -1.13 24.05
CA ASP A 13 -16.78 -0.27 24.86
C ASP A 13 -15.72 -1.07 25.66
N PRO A 14 -16.05 -2.19 26.33
CA PRO A 14 -15.03 -2.98 27.02
C PRO A 14 -13.90 -3.47 26.09
N VAL A 15 -14.25 -3.79 24.84
CA VAL A 15 -13.30 -4.22 23.79
C VAL A 15 -12.47 -3.05 23.29
N LEU A 16 -13.11 -1.89 23.05
CA LEU A 16 -12.44 -0.67 22.57
C LEU A 16 -11.50 -0.09 23.63
N ASP A 17 -11.92 -0.08 24.90
CA ASP A 17 -11.14 0.38 26.06
C ASP A 17 -10.06 -0.63 26.48
N LYS A 18 -10.01 -1.80 25.85
CA LYS A 18 -9.10 -2.90 26.20
C LYS A 18 -9.19 -3.25 27.68
N ALA A 19 -10.41 -3.35 28.22
CA ALA A 19 -10.71 -3.70 29.62
C ALA A 19 -10.44 -5.19 29.92
N ILE A 20 -9.21 -5.64 29.67
CA ILE A 20 -8.78 -7.03 29.76
C ILE A 20 -8.50 -7.38 31.22
N ILE A 21 -9.16 -8.43 31.71
CA ILE A 21 -9.02 -8.96 33.06
C ILE A 21 -8.10 -10.19 33.02
N LYS A 22 -6.92 -10.09 33.62
CA LYS A 22 -5.98 -11.23 33.73
C LYS A 22 -6.26 -12.04 34.98
N LYS A 23 -6.59 -13.33 34.83
CA LYS A 23 -6.72 -14.29 35.94
C LYS A 23 -5.75 -15.46 35.73
N GLY A 24 -4.63 -15.42 36.44
CA GLY A 24 -3.55 -16.40 36.26
C GLY A 24 -2.89 -16.29 34.89
N LYS A 25 -2.92 -17.39 34.11
CA LYS A 25 -2.40 -17.43 32.72
C LYS A 25 -3.44 -17.04 31.67
N ASN A 26 -4.72 -17.00 32.04
CA ASN A 26 -5.81 -16.71 31.10
C ASN A 26 -6.18 -15.22 31.17
N MET A 27 -6.61 -14.68 30.03
CA MET A 27 -7.14 -13.33 29.91
C MET A 27 -8.62 -13.41 29.56
N TYR A 28 -9.40 -12.50 30.12
CA TYR A 28 -10.83 -12.41 29.95
C TYR A 28 -11.24 -10.98 29.61
N ILE A 29 -12.41 -10.83 29.01
CA ILE A 29 -13.02 -9.52 28.77
C ILE A 29 -14.52 -9.63 28.98
N ASN A 30 -15.12 -8.66 29.66
CA ASN A 30 -16.55 -8.67 29.93
C ASN A 30 -17.27 -7.91 28.82
N VAL A 31 -18.15 -8.57 28.07
CA VAL A 31 -18.92 -7.97 26.97
C VAL A 31 -20.39 -8.30 27.22
N SER A 32 -21.24 -7.27 27.37
CA SER A 32 -22.67 -7.43 27.69
C SER A 32 -22.95 -8.43 28.82
N ASP A 33 -22.30 -8.21 29.96
CA ASP A 33 -22.40 -9.02 31.17
C ASP A 33 -21.95 -10.49 31.02
N GLN A 34 -21.34 -10.84 29.89
CA GLN A 34 -20.70 -12.14 29.68
C GLN A 34 -19.18 -12.04 29.76
N ASN A 35 -18.60 -12.85 30.65
CA ASN A 35 -17.16 -12.99 30.76
C ASN A 35 -16.64 -13.91 29.66
N MET A 36 -16.02 -13.34 28.62
CA MET A 36 -15.49 -14.05 27.46
C MET A 36 -13.97 -14.26 27.58
N ASP A 37 -13.46 -15.35 27.01
CA ASP A 37 -12.01 -15.58 26.89
C ASP A 37 -11.39 -14.61 25.88
N TYR A 38 -10.31 -13.92 26.29
CA TYR A 38 -9.56 -13.01 25.43
C TYR A 38 -8.29 -13.67 24.88
N LYS A 39 -8.01 -13.45 23.59
CA LYS A 39 -6.79 -13.90 22.90
C LYS A 39 -6.00 -12.70 22.41
N GLU A 40 -4.70 -12.64 22.69
CA GLU A 40 -3.83 -11.53 22.25
C GLU A 40 -3.76 -11.36 20.71
N LYS A 41 -4.02 -12.42 19.94
CA LYS A 41 -4.07 -12.38 18.47
C LYS A 41 -5.41 -11.94 17.91
N PHE A 42 -6.40 -11.63 18.75
CA PHE A 42 -7.68 -11.13 18.29
C PHE A 42 -7.55 -9.67 17.84
N SER A 43 -8.10 -9.38 16.67
CA SER A 43 -8.18 -8.02 16.11
C SER A 43 -9.62 -7.75 15.68
N LEU A 44 -10.13 -6.57 16.04
CA LEU A 44 -11.43 -6.08 15.60
C LEU A 44 -11.24 -5.07 14.47
N TYR A 45 -11.86 -5.34 13.32
CA TYR A 45 -11.95 -4.40 12.21
C TYR A 45 -13.38 -3.92 12.05
N MET A 46 -13.51 -2.62 11.81
CA MET A 46 -14.78 -1.93 11.58
C MET A 46 -14.69 -1.20 10.24
N THR A 47 -15.74 -1.31 9.43
CA THR A 47 -15.83 -0.60 8.15
C THR A 47 -17.01 0.35 8.14
N SER A 48 -16.81 1.55 7.60
CA SER A 48 -17.86 2.53 7.34
C SER A 48 -17.97 2.77 5.84
N ARG A 49 -19.20 3.03 5.37
CA ARG A 49 -19.46 3.48 3.99
C ARG A 49 -19.73 4.98 3.92
N LEU A 50 -19.68 5.68 5.05
CA LEU A 50 -19.87 7.13 5.08
C LEU A 50 -18.64 7.80 4.44
N PRO A 51 -18.82 8.68 3.44
CA PRO A 51 -17.69 9.39 2.82
C PRO A 51 -16.96 10.32 3.79
N ASN A 52 -17.68 10.88 4.76
CA ASN A 52 -17.14 11.76 5.79
C ASN A 52 -17.79 11.45 7.15
N PRO A 53 -17.34 10.39 7.85
CA PRO A 53 -17.89 10.02 9.14
C PRO A 53 -17.48 11.04 10.21
N HIS A 54 -18.44 11.46 11.02
CA HIS A 54 -18.23 12.38 12.14
C HIS A 54 -18.11 11.59 13.43
N PHE A 55 -17.02 10.84 13.58
CA PHE A 55 -16.74 10.09 14.80
C PHE A 55 -16.50 11.04 15.97
N SER A 56 -17.05 10.70 17.14
CA SER A 56 -16.80 11.47 18.35
C SER A 56 -15.29 11.48 18.70
N PRO A 57 -14.79 12.53 19.39
CA PRO A 57 -13.42 12.54 19.86
C PRO A 57 -13.09 11.34 20.76
N GLU A 58 -14.07 10.87 21.54
CA GLU A 58 -13.94 9.68 22.38
C GLU A 58 -13.67 8.42 21.53
N LEU A 59 -14.51 8.15 20.52
CA LEU A 59 -14.31 7.01 19.64
C LEU A 59 -12.98 7.10 18.89
N SER A 60 -12.65 8.30 18.39
CA SER A 60 -11.41 8.58 17.67
C SER A 60 -10.15 8.42 18.53
N ALA A 61 -10.27 8.56 19.86
CA ALA A 61 -9.17 8.29 20.79
C ALA A 61 -8.97 6.80 21.05
N LYS A 62 -10.04 5.99 20.98
CA LYS A 62 -10.01 4.54 21.24
C LYS A 62 -9.59 3.72 20.02
N VAL A 63 -9.86 4.22 18.81
CA VAL A 63 -9.63 3.50 17.55
C VAL A 63 -8.69 4.24 16.61
N THR A 64 -8.06 3.51 15.70
CA THR A 64 -7.30 4.11 14.59
C THR A 64 -8.20 4.16 13.36
N VAL A 65 -8.51 5.37 12.89
CA VAL A 65 -9.26 5.57 11.65
C VAL A 65 -8.30 5.42 10.46
N ILE A 66 -8.67 4.59 9.49
CA ILE A 66 -7.94 4.41 8.24
C ILE A 66 -8.83 4.88 7.11
N ASP A 67 -8.39 5.89 6.38
CA ASP A 67 -9.10 6.41 5.22
C ASP A 67 -8.79 5.58 3.97
N PHE A 68 -9.81 4.92 3.42
CA PHE A 68 -9.75 4.15 2.18
C PHE A 68 -10.37 4.90 1.00
N THR A 69 -10.69 6.18 1.17
CA THR A 69 -11.26 7.01 0.11
C THR A 69 -10.32 7.05 -1.07
N VAL A 70 -10.86 6.72 -2.25
CA VAL A 70 -10.11 6.82 -3.50
C VAL A 70 -9.79 8.29 -3.72
N THR A 71 -8.50 8.60 -3.89
CA THR A 71 -8.04 9.97 -4.18
C THR A 71 -7.80 10.15 -5.67
N LEU A 72 -7.89 11.40 -6.16
CA LEU A 72 -7.57 11.76 -7.55
C LEU A 72 -6.21 11.20 -7.99
N LYS A 73 -5.17 11.43 -7.18
CA LYS A 73 -3.81 10.96 -7.46
C LYS A 73 -3.69 9.44 -7.38
N GLY A 74 -4.36 8.82 -6.40
CA GLY A 74 -4.36 7.36 -6.25
C GLY A 74 -4.98 6.65 -7.46
N LEU A 75 -6.13 7.14 -7.92
CA LEU A 75 -6.78 6.62 -9.12
C LEU A 75 -5.96 6.92 -10.38
N GLU A 76 -5.41 8.12 -10.53
CA GLU A 76 -4.53 8.47 -11.64
C GLU A 76 -3.36 7.49 -11.74
N GLN A 77 -2.67 7.20 -10.63
CA GLN A 77 -1.57 6.25 -10.61
C GLN A 77 -2.01 4.82 -10.99
N GLN A 78 -3.20 4.41 -10.55
CA GLN A 78 -3.79 3.12 -10.91
C GLN A 78 -4.10 3.03 -12.41
N LEU A 79 -4.72 4.07 -12.99
CA LEU A 79 -5.04 4.12 -14.40
C LEU A 79 -3.79 4.18 -15.27
N LEU A 80 -2.73 4.86 -14.81
CA LEU A 80 -1.43 4.90 -15.49
C LEU A 80 -0.82 3.49 -15.61
N GLY A 81 -0.78 2.74 -14.50
CA GLY A 81 -0.28 1.36 -14.50
C GLY A 81 -1.09 0.44 -15.43
N ARG A 82 -2.42 0.55 -15.40
CA ARG A 82 -3.30 -0.18 -16.33
C ARG A 82 -2.99 0.15 -17.79
N LEU A 83 -2.91 1.43 -18.12
CA LEU A 83 -2.62 1.90 -19.47
C LEU A 83 -1.29 1.36 -19.99
N ILE A 84 -0.21 1.50 -19.21
CA ILE A 84 1.12 1.06 -19.63
C ILE A 84 1.16 -0.47 -19.79
N SER A 85 0.49 -1.23 -18.91
CA SER A 85 0.42 -2.68 -19.03
C SER A 85 -0.21 -3.17 -20.35
N MET A 86 -1.06 -2.33 -20.96
CA MET A 86 -1.78 -2.62 -22.21
C MET A 86 -1.12 -2.04 -23.46
N GLU A 87 -0.57 -0.83 -23.37
CA GLU A 87 0.11 -0.15 -24.48
C GLU A 87 1.57 -0.61 -24.63
N GLN A 88 2.30 -0.73 -23.53
CA GLN A 88 3.74 -0.95 -23.53
C GLN A 88 4.14 -2.00 -22.50
N LYS A 89 3.60 -3.21 -22.63
CA LYS A 89 3.85 -4.33 -21.71
C LYS A 89 5.34 -4.61 -21.47
N SER A 90 6.17 -4.48 -22.50
CA SER A 90 7.62 -4.66 -22.36
C SER A 90 8.28 -3.72 -21.36
N LEU A 91 7.74 -2.50 -21.19
CA LEU A 91 8.23 -1.52 -20.21
C LEU A 91 7.90 -1.96 -18.77
N GLU A 92 6.69 -2.49 -18.54
CA GLU A 92 6.28 -3.03 -17.22
C GLU A 92 7.02 -4.34 -16.90
N ASP A 93 7.22 -5.23 -17.88
CA ASP A 93 8.02 -6.45 -17.69
C ASP A 93 9.48 -6.10 -17.33
N THR A 94 10.05 -5.05 -17.95
CA THR A 94 11.40 -4.55 -17.63
C THR A 94 11.45 -3.94 -16.23
N LEU A 95 10.44 -3.17 -15.83
CA LEU A 95 10.34 -2.59 -14.49
C LEU A 95 10.25 -3.69 -13.42
N ALA A 96 9.41 -4.70 -13.65
CA ALA A 96 9.23 -5.82 -12.73
C ALA A 96 10.53 -6.62 -12.54
N ALA A 97 11.24 -6.92 -13.63
CA ALA A 97 12.55 -7.58 -13.58
C ALA A 97 13.58 -6.74 -12.81
N LEU A 98 13.60 -5.42 -13.04
CA LEU A 98 14.49 -4.50 -12.35
C LEU A 98 14.21 -4.45 -10.84
N GLU A 99 12.94 -4.45 -10.43
CA GLU A 99 12.53 -4.47 -9.01
C GLU A 99 12.91 -5.79 -8.32
N GLU A 100 12.79 -6.91 -9.03
CA GLU A 100 13.27 -8.21 -8.55
C GLU A 100 14.79 -8.19 -8.34
N ASP A 101 15.55 -7.69 -9.31
CA ASP A 101 17.00 -7.54 -9.22
C ASP A 101 17.42 -6.63 -8.05
N VAL A 102 16.76 -5.47 -7.89
CA VAL A 102 17.02 -4.56 -6.75
C VAL A 102 16.72 -5.27 -5.43
N THR A 103 15.64 -6.02 -5.34
CA THR A 103 15.28 -6.78 -4.13
C THR A 103 16.33 -7.84 -3.80
N ASN A 104 16.79 -8.59 -4.81
CA ASN A 104 17.81 -9.63 -4.64
C ASN A 104 19.19 -9.05 -4.30
N ASN A 105 19.57 -7.93 -4.92
CA ASN A 105 20.80 -7.21 -4.63
C ASN A 105 20.79 -6.61 -3.22
N THR A 106 19.67 -6.00 -2.80
CA THR A 106 19.51 -5.44 -1.44
C THR A 106 19.61 -6.54 -0.38
N LYS A 107 18.98 -7.70 -0.60
CA LYS A 107 19.12 -8.88 0.28
C LYS A 107 20.56 -9.38 0.33
N SER A 108 21.24 -9.43 -0.81
CA SER A 108 22.64 -9.86 -0.89
C SER A 108 23.56 -8.91 -0.12
N LEU A 109 23.34 -7.59 -0.21
CA LEU A 109 24.08 -6.59 0.53
C LEU A 109 23.88 -6.75 2.05
N GLN A 110 22.64 -6.93 2.50
CA GLN A 110 22.33 -7.20 3.91
C GLN A 110 22.99 -8.50 4.42
N LEU A 111 23.06 -9.54 3.57
CA LEU A 111 23.71 -10.79 3.91
C LEU A 111 25.23 -10.62 4.05
N LEU A 112 25.87 -9.90 3.12
CA LEU A 112 27.30 -9.60 3.17
C LEU A 112 27.64 -8.78 4.42
N ASP A 113 26.83 -7.78 4.77
CA ASP A 113 27.01 -7.00 5.99
C ASP A 113 26.89 -7.87 7.24
N LYS A 114 25.89 -8.75 7.30
CA LYS A 114 25.72 -9.68 8.43
C LYS A 114 26.89 -10.65 8.55
N GLN A 115 27.38 -11.18 7.44
CA GLN A 115 28.55 -12.06 7.42
C GLN A 115 29.81 -11.33 7.89
N LEU A 116 30.01 -10.08 7.47
CA LEU A 116 31.13 -9.26 7.89
C LEU A 116 31.08 -8.99 9.40
N LEU A 117 29.90 -8.64 9.93
CA LEU A 117 29.69 -8.38 11.35
C LEU A 117 29.91 -9.62 12.21
N ASP A 118 29.38 -10.77 11.77
CA ASP A 118 29.56 -12.07 12.44
C ASP A 118 31.04 -12.45 12.52
N ARG A 119 31.77 -12.32 11.41
CA ARG A 119 33.21 -12.61 11.34
C ARG A 119 34.05 -11.70 12.25
N LEU A 120 33.73 -10.40 12.30
CA LEU A 120 34.40 -9.48 13.24
C LEU A 120 34.08 -9.84 14.70
N SER A 121 32.84 -10.18 15.01
CA SER A 121 32.39 -10.49 16.37
C SER A 121 32.92 -11.82 16.92
N ASN A 122 33.13 -12.81 16.04
CA ASN A 122 33.61 -14.14 16.39
C ASN A 122 35.14 -14.27 16.33
N SER A 123 35.84 -13.26 15.81
CA SER A 123 37.31 -13.24 15.82
C SER A 123 37.82 -13.11 17.26
N GLN A 124 38.66 -14.06 17.69
CA GLN A 124 39.34 -14.03 18.98
C GLN A 124 40.84 -13.84 18.75
N GLY A 125 41.46 -12.85 19.41
CA GLY A 125 42.89 -12.54 19.27
C GLY A 125 43.18 -11.26 18.47
N ASN A 126 44.41 -11.10 18.00
CA ASN A 126 44.84 -9.92 17.24
C ASN A 126 44.35 -10.03 15.78
N LEU A 127 43.32 -9.25 15.43
CA LEU A 127 42.72 -9.17 14.09
C LEU A 127 43.72 -8.95 12.95
N LEU A 128 44.87 -8.32 13.24
CA LEU A 128 45.90 -8.01 12.26
C LEU A 128 46.76 -9.22 11.87
N GLU A 129 46.73 -10.29 12.65
CA GLU A 129 47.52 -11.51 12.43
C GLU A 129 46.72 -12.61 11.72
N ASP A 130 45.39 -12.49 11.66
CA ASP A 130 44.51 -13.43 10.97
C ASP A 130 44.44 -13.09 9.48
N THR A 131 45.41 -13.63 8.72
CA THR A 131 45.51 -13.43 7.27
C THR A 131 44.29 -13.97 6.52
N GLU A 132 43.64 -15.02 7.03
CA GLU A 132 42.44 -15.61 6.42
C GLU A 132 41.25 -14.67 6.58
N LEU A 133 41.07 -14.08 7.77
CA LEU A 133 40.05 -13.08 8.02
C LEU A 133 40.24 -11.83 7.17
N ILE A 134 41.48 -11.34 7.01
CA ILE A 134 41.78 -10.17 6.17
C ILE A 134 41.38 -10.42 4.71
N GLU A 135 41.69 -11.60 4.18
CA GLU A 135 41.33 -11.97 2.80
C GLU A 135 39.81 -12.06 2.62
N VAL A 136 39.10 -12.68 3.57
CA VAL A 136 37.64 -12.76 3.55
C VAL A 136 37.00 -11.37 3.66
N LEU A 137 37.51 -10.49 4.52
CA LEU A 137 37.03 -9.11 4.64
C LEU A 137 37.25 -8.31 3.35
N ALA A 138 38.41 -8.46 2.71
CA ALA A 138 38.69 -7.83 1.42
C ALA A 138 37.73 -8.30 0.32
N ASN A 139 37.47 -9.61 0.25
CA ASN A 139 36.55 -10.21 -0.71
C ASN A 139 35.10 -9.77 -0.47
N THR A 140 34.64 -9.75 0.78
CA THR A 140 33.29 -9.27 1.15
C THR A 140 33.11 -7.80 0.82
N LYS A 141 34.11 -6.96 1.12
CA LYS A 141 34.11 -5.54 0.77
C LYS A 141 34.06 -5.31 -0.74
N ALA A 142 34.83 -6.09 -1.51
CA ALA A 142 34.82 -6.00 -2.97
C ALA A 142 33.45 -6.37 -3.56
N LYS A 143 32.83 -7.47 -3.08
CA LYS A 143 31.48 -7.88 -3.49
C LYS A 143 30.41 -6.87 -3.08
N ALA A 144 30.47 -6.32 -1.88
CA ALA A 144 29.53 -5.30 -1.42
C ALA A 144 29.59 -4.06 -2.34
N LYS A 145 30.80 -3.61 -2.71
CA LYS A 145 30.99 -2.50 -3.65
C LYS A 145 30.45 -2.80 -5.05
N GLU A 146 30.59 -4.04 -5.53
CA GLU A 146 30.00 -4.47 -6.80
C GLU A 146 28.46 -4.41 -6.77
N VAL A 147 27.85 -4.93 -5.70
CA VAL A 147 26.39 -4.92 -5.51
C VAL A 147 25.86 -3.49 -5.39
N GLU A 148 26.56 -2.62 -4.67
CA GLU A 148 26.24 -1.19 -4.57
C GLU A 148 26.29 -0.49 -5.94
N GLY A 149 27.28 -0.83 -6.78
CA GLY A 149 27.35 -0.37 -8.16
C GLY A 149 26.13 -0.81 -8.99
N LYS A 150 25.73 -2.07 -8.89
CA LYS A 150 24.54 -2.60 -9.58
C LYS A 150 23.24 -1.93 -9.11
N LEU A 151 23.12 -1.62 -7.81
CA LEU A 151 21.99 -0.89 -7.27
C LEU A 151 21.92 0.54 -7.85
N ARG A 152 23.07 1.22 -7.96
CA ARG A 152 23.11 2.56 -8.56
C ARG A 152 22.70 2.55 -10.03
N GLU A 153 23.21 1.60 -10.81
CA GLU A 153 22.80 1.44 -12.22
C GLU A 153 21.31 1.09 -12.35
N ALA A 154 20.76 0.32 -11.41
CA ALA A 154 19.35 0.00 -11.39
C ALA A 154 18.49 1.24 -11.08
N ASP A 155 18.93 2.12 -10.19
CA ASP A 155 18.25 3.39 -9.90
C ASP A 155 18.23 4.31 -11.13
N GLU A 156 19.37 4.43 -11.84
CA GLU A 156 19.45 5.20 -13.10
C GLU A 156 18.47 4.64 -14.15
N ARG A 157 18.47 3.32 -14.36
CA ARG A 157 17.51 2.66 -15.27
C ARG A 157 16.05 2.85 -14.84
N LYS A 158 15.78 2.84 -13.53
CA LYS A 158 14.42 3.05 -13.01
C LYS A 158 13.92 4.46 -13.32
N ILE A 159 14.79 5.47 -13.26
CA ILE A 159 14.46 6.85 -13.64
C ILE A 159 14.08 6.91 -15.12
N GLU A 160 14.90 6.33 -16.02
CA GLU A 160 14.61 6.31 -17.47
C GLU A 160 13.28 5.59 -17.79
N ILE A 161 13.02 4.47 -17.12
CA ILE A 161 11.74 3.76 -17.25
C ILE A 161 10.60 4.67 -16.80
N ASN A 162 10.75 5.32 -15.64
CA ASN A 162 9.71 6.20 -15.12
C ASN A 162 9.44 7.39 -16.05
N GLU A 163 10.46 8.00 -16.65
CA GLU A 163 10.30 9.07 -17.64
C GLU A 163 9.45 8.63 -18.84
N LYS A 164 9.62 7.39 -19.33
CA LYS A 164 8.77 6.83 -20.39
C LYS A 164 7.33 6.64 -19.91
N ARG A 165 7.13 6.19 -18.66
CA ARG A 165 5.79 6.04 -18.06
C ARG A 165 5.08 7.38 -17.93
N GLU A 166 5.81 8.43 -17.56
CA GLU A 166 5.28 9.79 -17.39
C GLU A 166 4.70 10.37 -18.70
N GLN A 167 5.14 9.90 -19.88
CA GLN A 167 4.56 10.31 -21.17
C GLN A 167 3.07 9.94 -21.28
N PHE A 168 2.63 8.88 -20.59
CA PHE A 168 1.25 8.41 -20.58
C PHE A 168 0.41 9.03 -19.44
N ARG A 169 1.03 9.76 -18.51
CA ARG A 169 0.34 10.39 -17.36
C ARG A 169 -0.84 11.29 -17.75
N PRO A 170 -0.79 12.09 -18.83
CA PRO A 170 -1.93 12.93 -19.21
C PRO A 170 -3.22 12.14 -19.48
N VAL A 171 -3.12 10.92 -20.02
CA VAL A 171 -4.27 10.05 -20.27
C VAL A 171 -4.87 9.57 -18.94
N ALA A 172 -4.01 9.12 -18.03
CA ALA A 172 -4.44 8.69 -16.69
C ALA A 172 -5.04 9.84 -15.87
N THR A 173 -4.48 11.05 -15.99
CA THR A 173 -5.00 12.26 -15.34
C THR A 173 -6.41 12.57 -15.82
N ARG A 174 -6.63 12.55 -17.15
CA ARG A 174 -7.96 12.76 -17.74
C ARG A 174 -8.95 11.69 -17.31
N GLY A 175 -8.54 10.43 -17.25
CA GLY A 175 -9.36 9.32 -16.75
C GLY A 175 -9.78 9.51 -15.30
N SER A 176 -8.85 9.90 -14.43
CA SER A 176 -9.14 10.18 -13.02
C SER A 176 -10.14 11.34 -12.88
N VAL A 177 -9.89 12.48 -13.53
CA VAL A 177 -10.80 13.62 -13.52
C VAL A 177 -12.20 13.24 -14.04
N MET A 178 -12.27 12.44 -15.11
CA MET A 178 -13.54 11.97 -15.66
C MET A 178 -14.32 11.10 -14.68
N TYR A 179 -13.66 10.19 -13.97
CA TYR A 179 -14.30 9.38 -12.94
C TYR A 179 -14.86 10.24 -11.80
N PHE A 180 -14.06 11.17 -11.26
CA PHE A 180 -14.52 12.01 -10.17
C PHE A 180 -15.65 12.97 -10.61
N ASN A 181 -15.63 13.47 -11.84
CA ASN A 181 -16.77 14.20 -12.39
C ASN A 181 -18.04 13.32 -12.44
N MET A 182 -17.94 12.04 -12.81
CA MET A 182 -19.09 11.12 -12.77
C MET A 182 -19.58 10.88 -11.34
N VAL A 183 -18.67 10.74 -10.38
CA VAL A 183 -19.02 10.61 -8.95
C VAL A 183 -19.73 11.88 -8.48
N ASP A 184 -19.24 13.07 -8.83
CA ASP A 184 -19.85 14.34 -8.46
C ASP A 184 -21.25 14.52 -9.06
N MET A 185 -21.52 13.92 -10.23
CA MET A 185 -22.86 13.90 -10.83
C MET A 185 -23.89 13.16 -9.96
N THR A 186 -23.45 12.31 -9.03
CA THR A 186 -24.37 11.70 -8.04
C THR A 186 -24.94 12.68 -7.03
N ASN A 187 -24.35 13.88 -6.91
CA ASN A 187 -24.86 14.97 -6.08
C ASN A 187 -25.85 15.88 -6.85
N VAL A 188 -26.08 15.63 -8.15
CA VAL A 188 -26.97 16.45 -8.96
C VAL A 188 -28.43 16.23 -8.55
N VAL A 189 -29.11 17.35 -8.32
CA VAL A 189 -30.52 17.42 -7.98
C VAL A 189 -31.32 17.84 -9.21
N ASN A 190 -32.52 17.29 -9.40
CA ASN A 190 -33.40 17.71 -10.48
C ASN A 190 -33.76 19.21 -10.29
N PRO A 191 -33.48 20.10 -11.26
CA PRO A 191 -33.68 21.54 -11.09
C PRO A 191 -35.15 21.96 -10.99
N ILE A 192 -36.09 21.10 -11.41
CA ILE A 192 -37.53 21.36 -11.39
C ILE A 192 -38.17 20.78 -10.13
N THR A 193 -37.82 19.53 -9.77
CA THR A 193 -38.46 18.83 -8.65
C THR A 193 -37.69 18.97 -7.34
N ALA A 194 -36.45 19.49 -7.38
CA ALA A 194 -35.50 19.52 -6.26
C ALA A 194 -35.30 18.15 -5.59
N GLN A 195 -35.63 17.05 -6.28
CA GLN A 195 -35.43 15.69 -5.80
C GLN A 195 -34.06 15.16 -6.22
N PRO A 196 -33.42 14.30 -5.40
CA PRO A 196 -32.17 13.65 -5.78
C PRO A 196 -32.35 12.79 -7.03
N SER A 197 -31.77 13.22 -8.15
CA SER A 197 -31.74 12.46 -9.41
C SER A 197 -30.38 11.81 -9.67
N GLY A 198 -29.38 12.14 -8.84
CA GLY A 198 -28.00 11.69 -8.98
C GLY A 198 -27.79 10.18 -8.90
N TRP A 199 -28.75 9.42 -8.35
CA TRP A 199 -28.69 7.96 -8.31
C TRP A 199 -28.61 7.32 -9.70
N MET A 200 -29.15 7.98 -10.73
CA MET A 200 -29.07 7.53 -12.13
C MET A 200 -27.64 7.62 -12.71
N TYR A 201 -26.80 8.47 -12.12
CA TYR A 201 -25.41 8.68 -12.54
C TYR A 201 -24.41 7.91 -11.67
N ASN A 202 -24.89 7.06 -10.75
CA ASN A 202 -24.02 6.25 -9.93
C ASN A 202 -23.34 5.17 -10.78
N CYS A 203 -22.00 5.21 -10.82
CA CYS A 203 -21.18 4.25 -11.53
C CYS A 203 -20.14 3.68 -10.57
N SER A 204 -20.01 2.36 -10.52
CA SER A 204 -18.96 1.74 -9.72
C SER A 204 -17.59 2.01 -10.32
N LEU A 205 -16.57 2.09 -9.47
CA LEU A 205 -15.19 2.21 -9.94
C LEU A 205 -14.79 1.04 -10.84
N LEU A 206 -15.28 -0.18 -10.56
CA LEU A 206 -15.00 -1.36 -11.38
C LEU A 206 -15.52 -1.20 -12.81
N GLN A 207 -16.78 -0.79 -12.97
CA GLN A 207 -17.37 -0.54 -14.29
C GLN A 207 -16.62 0.55 -15.06
N PHE A 208 -16.22 1.63 -14.38
CA PHE A 208 -15.40 2.68 -14.99
C PHE A 208 -14.06 2.12 -15.48
N GLN A 209 -13.38 1.30 -14.68
CA GLN A 209 -12.09 0.70 -15.04
C GLN A 209 -12.22 -0.28 -16.21
N GLU A 210 -13.27 -1.10 -16.26
CA GLU A 210 -13.54 -1.98 -17.39
C GLU A 210 -13.75 -1.20 -18.69
N GLN A 211 -14.54 -0.12 -18.62
CA GLN A 211 -14.78 0.74 -19.78
C GLN A 211 -13.52 1.48 -20.22
N PHE A 212 -12.69 1.89 -19.26
CA PHE A 212 -11.38 2.47 -19.52
C PHE A 212 -10.46 1.48 -20.26
N ASP A 213 -10.37 0.24 -19.79
CA ASP A 213 -9.59 -0.81 -20.45
C ASP A 213 -10.10 -1.09 -21.88
N ILE A 214 -11.42 -1.15 -22.08
CA ILE A 214 -12.04 -1.32 -23.41
C ILE A 214 -11.67 -0.15 -24.32
N SER A 215 -11.70 1.08 -23.81
CA SER A 215 -11.38 2.27 -24.59
C SER A 215 -9.93 2.25 -25.11
N ILE A 216 -8.98 1.78 -24.29
CA ILE A 216 -7.56 1.63 -24.67
C ILE A 216 -7.36 0.53 -25.73
N ARG A 217 -8.13 -0.57 -25.66
CA ARG A 217 -8.05 -1.64 -26.68
C ARG A 217 -8.54 -1.17 -28.03
N ASN A 218 -9.59 -0.36 -28.05
CA ASN A 218 -10.26 0.07 -29.27
C ASN A 218 -9.70 1.38 -29.86
N SER A 219 -8.94 2.16 -29.08
CA SER A 219 -8.32 3.38 -29.56
C SER A 219 -7.16 3.10 -30.51
N GLU A 220 -6.90 4.06 -31.41
CA GLU A 220 -5.67 4.07 -32.19
C GLU A 220 -4.46 4.09 -31.25
N LYS A 221 -3.46 3.24 -31.56
CA LYS A 221 -2.27 3.11 -30.73
C LYS A 221 -1.37 4.33 -30.91
N CYS A 222 -0.73 4.73 -29.82
CA CYS A 222 0.24 5.80 -29.85
C CYS A 222 1.43 5.36 -30.73
N GLN A 223 1.74 6.13 -31.78
CA GLN A 223 2.91 5.90 -32.64
C GLN A 223 4.21 6.27 -31.93
#